data_AF-A0A7Z0DKK2-F1
#
_entry.id   AF-A0A7Z0DKK2-F1
#
_cell.length_a   1.000
_cell.length_b   1.000
_cell.length_c   1.000
_cell.angle_alpha   90.00
_cell.angle_beta   90.00
_cell.angle_gamma   90.00
#
_symmetry.space_group_name_H-M   'P 1'
#
loop_
_entity.id
_entity.type
_entity.pdbx_description
1 polymer ?
#
loop_
_entity_poly.entity_id
_entity_poly.type
_entity_poly.pdbx_seq_one_letter_code
_entity_poly.pdbx_strand_id
1 'polypeptide(L)'
;MRVSFMDFDGVKQRGQLVVNRDVAASVSRIFSSLYDARFPIRKMQPVEEYDGDANASLADDNTSAYNCRREDQINAPFRESPHANGRAIDINPFENPWKDLRCTCWFPSGDYRARKEAPGVILRDGVVWKAFRREGWIWQNIDVPDYMHFDTGYPSEPFRSRP
;
A
#
# COMPACT_ATOMS: atom_id res chain seq x y z
N MET A 1 11.68 5.69 6.23
CA MET A 1 12.13 4.61 7.15
C MET A 1 12.53 3.38 6.35
N ARG A 2 13.33 2.47 6.92
CA ARG A 2 13.72 1.20 6.27
C ARG A 2 13.14 0.02 7.05
N VAL A 3 12.55 -0.94 6.34
CA VAL A 3 11.95 -2.17 6.91
C VAL A 3 12.50 -3.41 6.20
N SER A 4 12.45 -4.57 6.86
CA SER A 4 12.78 -5.85 6.21
C SER A 4 11.50 -6.46 5.63
N PHE A 5 11.62 -7.16 4.52
CA PHE A 5 10.53 -7.94 3.93
C PHE A 5 11.09 -9.24 3.33
N MET A 6 10.21 -10.19 3.02
CA MET A 6 10.57 -11.39 2.23
C MET A 6 10.10 -11.15 0.81
N ASP A 7 10.98 -11.35 -0.17
CA ASP A 7 10.56 -11.34 -1.57
C ASP A 7 9.80 -12.62 -1.96
N PHE A 8 9.37 -12.70 -3.21
CA PHE A 8 8.64 -13.85 -3.73
C PHE A 8 9.48 -15.12 -3.83
N ASP A 9 10.81 -15.02 -3.83
CA ASP A 9 11.73 -16.16 -3.76
C ASP A 9 11.98 -16.59 -2.30
N GLY A 10 11.36 -15.90 -1.34
CA GLY A 10 11.54 -16.17 0.09
C GLY A 10 12.88 -15.69 0.63
N VAL A 11 13.53 -14.76 -0.07
CA VAL A 11 14.79 -14.15 0.36
C VAL A 11 14.51 -12.86 1.12
N LYS A 12 15.26 -12.66 2.21
CA LYS A 12 15.19 -11.44 3.01
C LYS A 12 15.71 -10.26 2.19
N GLN A 13 14.89 -9.23 2.07
CA GLN A 13 15.24 -7.96 1.47
C GLN A 13 15.08 -6.81 2.48
N ARG A 14 15.56 -5.63 2.08
CA ARG A 14 15.38 -4.38 2.84
C ARG A 14 14.79 -3.30 1.94
N GLY A 15 13.62 -2.81 2.31
CA GLY A 15 12.86 -1.81 1.57
C GLY A 15 12.86 -0.46 2.25
N GLN A 16 12.42 0.56 1.53
CA GLN A 16 12.28 1.92 2.04
C GLN A 16 10.86 2.44 1.80
N LEU A 17 10.25 2.96 2.85
CA LEU A 17 8.97 3.66 2.80
C LEU A 17 9.15 5.09 3.31
N VAL A 18 8.61 6.05 2.58
CA VAL A 18 8.45 7.43 3.05
C VAL A 18 7.06 7.52 3.68
N VAL A 19 7.00 7.83 4.97
CA VAL A 19 5.76 7.85 5.77
C VAL A 19 5.77 9.03 6.70
N ASN A 20 4.59 9.47 7.13
CA ASN A 20 4.49 10.48 8.16
C ASN A 20 5.08 9.96 9.48
N ARG A 21 5.63 10.87 10.29
CA ARG A 21 6.23 10.54 11.57
C ARG A 21 5.21 9.88 12.52
N ASP A 22 3.94 10.29 12.46
CA ASP A 22 2.90 9.79 13.36
C ASP A 22 2.52 8.31 13.10
N VAL A 23 2.69 7.80 11.88
CA VAL A 23 2.45 6.39 11.54
C VAL A 23 3.69 5.51 11.61
N ALA A 24 4.91 6.08 11.69
CA ALA A 24 6.16 5.31 11.55
C ALA A 24 6.28 4.10 12.51
N ALA A 25 5.83 4.25 13.76
CA ALA A 25 5.84 3.14 14.72
C ALA A 25 4.84 2.04 14.37
N SER A 26 3.66 2.43 13.89
CA SER A 26 2.63 1.50 13.42
C SER A 26 3.10 0.72 12.19
N VAL A 27 3.62 1.43 11.18
CA VAL A 27 4.21 0.83 9.98
C VAL A 27 5.32 -0.15 10.34
N SER A 28 6.21 0.20 11.29
CA SER A 28 7.25 -0.73 11.75
C SER A 28 6.66 -2.04 12.28
N ARG A 29 5.59 -2.00 13.08
CA ARG A 29 4.95 -3.21 13.62
C ARG A 29 4.22 -4.02 12.55
N ILE A 30 3.57 -3.35 11.60
CA ILE A 30 2.93 -4.00 10.45
C ILE A 30 3.97 -4.80 9.68
N PHE A 31 5.04 -4.16 9.22
CA PHE A 31 6.04 -4.83 8.38
C PHE A 31 6.85 -5.89 9.13
N SER A 32 7.10 -5.73 10.43
CA SER A 32 7.64 -6.83 11.24
C SER A 32 6.68 -8.03 11.26
N SER A 33 5.38 -7.80 11.44
CA SER A 33 4.38 -8.87 11.43
C SER A 33 4.28 -9.57 10.06
N LEU A 34 4.43 -8.83 8.95
CA LEU A 34 4.43 -9.41 7.60
C LEU A 34 5.71 -10.21 7.32
N TYR A 35 6.85 -9.69 7.78
CA TYR A 35 8.15 -10.34 7.67
C TYR A 35 8.18 -11.67 8.44
N ASP A 36 7.72 -11.67 9.69
CA ASP A 36 7.67 -12.88 10.53
C ASP A 36 6.73 -13.95 9.94
N ALA A 37 5.62 -13.50 9.33
CA ALA A 37 4.70 -14.38 8.62
C ALA A 37 5.17 -14.78 7.21
N ARG A 38 6.33 -14.28 6.77
CA ARG A 38 6.90 -14.51 5.43
C ARG A 38 5.94 -14.19 4.29
N PHE A 39 5.10 -13.16 4.47
CA PHE A 39 4.25 -12.67 3.39
C PHE A 39 5.15 -12.08 2.28
N PRO A 40 5.04 -12.54 1.02
CA PRO A 40 5.93 -12.10 -0.04
C PRO A 40 5.54 -10.69 -0.50
N ILE A 41 6.55 -9.82 -0.60
CA ILE A 41 6.44 -8.47 -1.14
C ILE A 41 7.40 -8.34 -2.30
N ARG A 42 6.94 -7.83 -3.44
CA ARG A 42 7.73 -7.81 -4.68
C ARG A 42 8.97 -6.94 -4.54
N LYS A 43 8.73 -5.68 -4.18
CA LYS A 43 9.73 -4.65 -3.97
C LYS A 43 9.12 -3.52 -3.16
N MET A 44 10.00 -2.65 -2.66
CA MET A 44 9.60 -1.53 -1.82
C MET A 44 10.62 -0.41 -1.93
N GLN A 45 10.33 0.51 -2.83
CA GLN A 45 11.13 1.67 -3.16
C GLN A 45 10.31 2.95 -2.98
N PRO A 46 10.93 4.08 -2.59
CA PRO A 46 10.27 5.38 -2.62
C PRO A 46 9.80 5.72 -4.04
N VAL A 47 8.67 6.43 -4.16
CA VAL A 47 8.12 6.81 -5.48
C VAL A 47 9.05 7.80 -6.21
N GLU A 48 9.95 8.44 -5.49
CA GLU A 48 11.02 9.29 -6.02
C GLU A 48 11.98 8.53 -6.95
N GLU A 49 12.15 7.21 -6.79
CA GLU A 49 12.93 6.37 -7.73
C GLU A 49 12.25 6.24 -9.11
N TYR A 50 11.00 6.67 -9.22
CA TYR A 50 10.20 6.73 -10.44
C TYR A 50 9.95 8.17 -10.91
N ASP A 51 10.79 9.13 -10.52
CA ASP A 51 10.63 10.56 -10.82
C ASP A 51 9.26 11.15 -10.37
N GLY A 52 8.67 10.56 -9.33
CA GLY A 52 7.34 10.90 -8.82
C GLY A 52 6.17 10.26 -9.58
N ASP A 53 6.43 9.38 -10.55
CA ASP A 53 5.37 8.74 -11.32
C ASP A 53 4.72 7.58 -10.55
N ALA A 54 3.56 7.88 -9.97
CA ALA A 54 2.69 6.93 -9.29
C ALA A 54 2.35 5.71 -10.16
N ASN A 55 2.01 5.93 -11.43
CA ASN A 55 1.56 4.86 -12.32
C ASN A 55 2.71 3.95 -12.72
N ALA A 56 3.91 4.51 -12.94
CA ALA A 56 5.11 3.72 -13.18
C ALA A 56 5.47 2.85 -11.96
N SER A 57 5.40 3.41 -10.75
CA SER A 57 5.59 2.66 -9.50
C SER A 57 4.59 1.51 -9.36
N LEU A 58 3.30 1.77 -9.59
CA LEU A 58 2.26 0.75 -9.51
C LEU A 58 2.44 -0.34 -10.59
N ALA A 59 2.76 0.05 -11.82
CA ALA A 59 3.01 -0.89 -12.93
C ALA A 59 4.23 -1.79 -12.71
N ASP A 60 5.21 -1.32 -11.93
CA ASP A 60 6.39 -2.07 -11.54
C ASP A 60 6.20 -2.88 -10.23
N ASP A 61 4.95 -3.03 -9.79
CA ASP A 61 4.54 -3.81 -8.62
C ASP A 61 5.24 -3.36 -7.33
N ASN A 62 5.44 -2.05 -7.20
CA ASN A 62 6.15 -1.46 -6.07
C ASN A 62 5.21 -1.19 -4.87
N THR A 63 5.55 -1.76 -3.72
CA THR A 63 4.91 -1.40 -2.45
C THR A 63 5.42 -0.04 -2.00
N SER A 64 4.51 0.94 -1.89
CA SER A 64 4.86 2.33 -1.60
C SER A 64 3.86 2.97 -0.64
N ALA A 65 4.23 4.12 -0.05
CA ALA A 65 3.42 4.79 0.95
C ALA A 65 3.16 6.26 0.58
N TYR A 66 4.12 7.14 0.82
CA TYR A 66 4.02 8.52 0.34
C TYR A 66 4.11 8.60 -1.18
N ASN A 67 3.35 9.51 -1.77
CA ASN A 67 3.39 9.80 -3.19
C ASN A 67 3.24 11.31 -3.45
N CYS A 68 4.30 11.92 -3.98
CA CYS A 68 4.29 13.28 -4.56
C CYS A 68 3.54 13.25 -5.90
N ARG A 69 2.22 13.14 -5.88
CA ARG A 69 1.43 13.11 -7.13
C ARG A 69 1.49 14.47 -7.82
N ARG A 70 1.69 14.46 -9.15
CA ARG A 70 1.50 15.64 -10.02
C ARG A 70 0.00 15.95 -10.13
N GLU A 71 -0.37 17.20 -10.46
CA GLU A 71 -1.79 17.62 -10.51
C GLU A 71 -2.68 16.72 -11.39
N ASP A 72 -2.15 16.17 -12.48
CA ASP A 72 -2.83 15.25 -13.40
C ASP A 72 -3.01 13.82 -12.84
N GLN A 73 -2.35 13.50 -11.73
CA GLN A 73 -2.40 12.20 -11.04
C GLN A 73 -3.22 12.27 -9.73
N ILE A 74 -3.72 13.44 -9.38
CA ILE A 74 -4.44 13.69 -8.14
C ILE A 74 -5.94 13.43 -8.32
N ASN A 75 -6.48 12.45 -7.59
CA ASN A 75 -7.91 12.21 -7.45
C ASN A 75 -8.53 12.87 -6.19
N ALA A 76 -7.70 13.52 -5.35
CA ALA A 76 -8.13 14.18 -4.10
C ALA A 76 -7.10 15.26 -3.68
N PRO A 77 -7.51 16.43 -3.14
CA PRO A 77 -6.58 17.50 -2.76
C PRO A 77 -5.38 17.00 -1.94
N PHE A 78 -4.18 17.56 -2.17
CA PHE A 78 -2.94 17.13 -1.49
C PHE A 78 -3.08 17.07 0.04
N ARG A 79 -3.85 17.99 0.63
CA ARG A 79 -4.09 18.04 2.08
C ARG A 79 -5.01 16.93 2.59
N GLU A 80 -5.84 16.35 1.73
CA GLU A 80 -6.85 15.37 2.12
C GLU A 80 -6.42 13.94 1.79
N SER A 81 -5.55 13.75 0.79
CA SER A 81 -5.09 12.42 0.38
C SER A 81 -4.16 11.78 1.41
N PRO A 82 -4.45 10.55 1.88
CA PRO A 82 -3.57 9.83 2.80
C PRO A 82 -2.18 9.53 2.20
N HIS A 83 -2.08 9.19 0.92
CA HIS A 83 -0.78 9.01 0.25
C HIS A 83 0.03 10.31 0.23
N ALA A 84 -0.60 11.43 -0.12
CA ALA A 84 0.06 12.74 -0.14
C ALA A 84 0.50 13.22 1.26
N ASN A 85 -0.01 12.61 2.33
CA ASN A 85 0.40 12.89 3.70
C ASN A 85 1.28 11.80 4.33
N GLY A 86 1.61 10.73 3.58
CA GLY A 86 2.41 9.61 4.06
C GLY A 86 1.70 8.71 5.08
N ARG A 87 0.37 8.62 5.00
CA ARG A 87 -0.51 7.83 5.89
C ARG A 87 -1.35 6.79 5.14
N ALA A 88 -0.92 6.42 3.94
CA ALA A 88 -1.42 5.27 3.21
C ALA A 88 -0.27 4.38 2.74
N ILE A 89 -0.57 3.13 2.44
CA ILE A 89 0.34 2.14 1.88
C ILE A 89 -0.42 1.30 0.85
N ASP A 90 0.16 1.18 -0.34
CA ASP A 90 -0.26 0.23 -1.36
C ASP A 90 0.71 -0.95 -1.35
N ILE A 91 0.21 -2.19 -1.27
CA ILE A 91 1.03 -3.41 -1.24
C ILE A 91 0.81 -4.23 -2.50
N ASN A 92 1.92 -4.62 -3.15
CA ASN A 92 1.97 -5.50 -4.33
C ASN A 92 0.85 -5.18 -5.35
N PRO A 93 0.86 -4.01 -6.00
CA PRO A 93 -0.21 -3.57 -6.90
C PRO A 93 -0.59 -4.58 -7.98
N PHE A 94 0.35 -5.38 -8.51
CA PHE A 94 0.04 -6.38 -9.53
C PHE A 94 -0.86 -7.50 -9.00
N GLU A 95 -0.56 -8.02 -7.80
CA GLU A 95 -1.40 -9.01 -7.14
C GLU A 95 -2.64 -8.42 -6.45
N ASN A 96 -2.66 -7.10 -6.24
CA ASN A 96 -3.73 -6.38 -5.54
C ASN A 96 -4.22 -5.16 -6.34
N PRO A 97 -4.78 -5.37 -7.54
CA PRO A 97 -5.13 -4.27 -8.42
C PRO A 97 -6.32 -3.46 -7.88
N TRP A 98 -6.44 -2.24 -8.39
CA TRP A 98 -7.60 -1.37 -8.15
C TRP A 98 -8.44 -1.23 -9.42
N LYS A 99 -9.71 -0.86 -9.24
CA LYS A 99 -10.64 -0.62 -10.33
C LYS A 99 -10.72 0.88 -10.66
N ASP A 100 -10.18 1.25 -11.82
CA ASP A 100 -10.27 2.60 -12.34
C ASP A 100 -11.60 2.81 -13.07
N LEU A 101 -12.45 3.67 -12.50
CA LEU A 101 -13.77 3.98 -13.06
C LEU A 101 -13.71 4.85 -14.34
N ARG A 102 -12.59 5.55 -14.61
CA ARG A 102 -12.46 6.40 -15.80
C ARG A 102 -12.44 5.58 -17.09
N CYS A 103 -11.82 4.41 -17.03
CA CYS A 103 -11.75 3.42 -18.13
C CYS A 103 -12.64 2.19 -17.89
N THR A 104 -13.23 2.05 -16.69
CA THR A 104 -13.87 0.79 -16.23
C THR A 104 -12.93 -0.41 -16.35
N CYS A 105 -11.66 -0.23 -15.95
CA CYS A 105 -10.61 -1.23 -16.11
C CYS A 105 -9.89 -1.51 -14.77
N TRP A 106 -9.12 -2.59 -14.72
CA TRP A 106 -8.28 -2.94 -13.56
C TRP A 106 -6.84 -2.52 -13.84
N PHE A 107 -6.19 -1.95 -12.84
CA PHE A 107 -4.82 -1.46 -12.95
C PHE A 107 -3.99 -1.92 -11.75
N PRO A 108 -2.69 -2.27 -11.94
CA PRO A 108 -1.96 -2.36 -13.20
C PRO A 108 -2.31 -3.59 -14.04
N SER A 109 -2.99 -4.58 -13.47
CA SER A 109 -3.45 -5.78 -14.18
C SER A 109 -4.84 -6.21 -13.71
N GLY A 110 -5.59 -6.89 -14.59
CA GLY A 110 -6.86 -7.53 -14.25
C GLY A 110 -6.73 -8.99 -13.81
N ASP A 111 -5.52 -9.55 -13.75
CA ASP A 111 -5.28 -10.99 -13.53
C ASP A 111 -5.76 -11.44 -12.14
N TYR A 112 -5.56 -10.60 -11.12
CA TYR A 112 -5.90 -10.90 -9.73
C TYR A 112 -7.25 -10.33 -9.28
N ARG A 113 -8.07 -9.78 -10.20
CA ARG A 113 -9.37 -9.17 -9.87
C ARG A 113 -10.36 -10.13 -9.19
N ALA A 114 -10.22 -11.43 -9.46
CA ALA A 114 -11.08 -12.47 -8.89
C ALA A 114 -10.69 -12.84 -7.44
N ARG A 115 -9.55 -12.34 -6.94
CA ARG A 115 -9.14 -12.46 -5.54
C ARG A 115 -9.06 -13.90 -5.03
N LYS A 116 -8.57 -14.79 -5.89
CA LYS A 116 -8.21 -16.15 -5.51
C LYS A 116 -6.94 -16.13 -4.67
N GLU A 117 -6.83 -17.06 -3.74
CA GLU A 117 -5.65 -17.22 -2.90
C GLU A 117 -4.42 -17.52 -3.76
N ALA A 118 -3.38 -16.72 -3.59
CA ALA A 118 -2.09 -16.84 -4.25
C ALA A 118 -1.03 -16.04 -3.45
N PRO A 119 0.27 -16.32 -3.63
CA PRO A 119 1.33 -15.51 -3.06
C PRO A 119 1.12 -14.01 -3.36
N GLY A 120 1.24 -13.15 -2.35
CA GLY A 120 1.14 -11.70 -2.50
C GLY A 120 -0.29 -11.13 -2.53
N VAL A 121 -1.33 -11.98 -2.59
CA VAL A 121 -2.74 -11.53 -2.61
C VAL A 121 -3.26 -11.27 -1.18
N ILE A 122 -3.85 -10.09 -0.97
CA ILE A 122 -4.27 -9.60 0.36
C ILE A 122 -5.69 -10.03 0.75
N LEU A 123 -5.94 -11.25 1.21
CA LEU A 123 -7.32 -11.64 1.51
C LEU A 123 -7.90 -10.98 2.79
N ARG A 124 -9.23 -10.80 2.82
CA ARG A 124 -9.96 -10.41 4.05
C ARG A 124 -9.69 -11.47 5.12
N ASP A 125 -9.47 -11.02 6.36
CA ASP A 125 -9.05 -11.88 7.48
C ASP A 125 -7.70 -12.61 7.26
N GLY A 126 -7.00 -12.31 6.17
CA GLY A 126 -5.65 -12.77 5.88
C GLY A 126 -4.58 -12.01 6.69
N VAL A 127 -3.32 -12.41 6.53
CA VAL A 127 -2.21 -11.88 7.34
C VAL A 127 -2.03 -10.37 7.19
N VAL A 128 -2.06 -9.85 5.95
CA VAL A 128 -1.92 -8.41 5.69
C VAL A 128 -3.08 -7.65 6.30
N TRP A 129 -4.31 -8.07 5.99
CA TRP A 129 -5.51 -7.44 6.54
C TRP A 129 -5.47 -7.39 8.07
N LYS A 130 -5.15 -8.50 8.74
CA LYS A 130 -5.06 -8.57 10.21
C LYS A 130 -3.97 -7.65 10.77
N ALA A 131 -2.79 -7.60 10.13
CA ALA A 131 -1.68 -6.76 10.57
C ALA A 131 -2.05 -5.27 10.54
N PHE A 132 -2.66 -4.81 9.45
CA PHE A 132 -3.12 -3.42 9.32
C PHE A 132 -4.29 -3.11 10.27
N ARG A 133 -5.29 -3.99 10.35
CA ARG A 133 -6.48 -3.80 11.19
C ARG A 133 -6.15 -3.75 12.68
N ARG A 134 -5.19 -4.56 13.15
CA ARG A 134 -4.70 -4.52 14.53
C ARG A 134 -4.12 -3.15 14.90
N GLU A 135 -3.57 -2.47 13.92
CA GLU A 135 -3.01 -1.14 14.08
C GLU A 135 -4.03 -0.03 13.81
N GLY A 136 -5.30 -0.36 13.54
CA GLY A 136 -6.37 0.61 13.32
C GLY A 136 -6.47 1.18 11.90
N TRP A 137 -5.74 0.63 10.92
CA TRP A 137 -5.84 1.03 9.53
C TRP A 137 -7.14 0.52 8.88
N ILE A 138 -7.57 1.20 7.83
CA ILE A 138 -8.74 0.87 7.02
C ILE A 138 -8.24 0.27 5.71
N TRP A 139 -8.92 -0.77 5.24
CA TRP A 139 -8.62 -1.41 3.96
C TRP A 139 -9.69 -1.01 2.95
N GLN A 140 -9.29 -0.60 1.74
CA GLN A 140 -10.20 -0.12 0.70
C GLN A 140 -11.14 0.98 1.20
N ASN A 141 -10.59 2.12 1.66
CA ASN A 141 -11.39 3.20 2.24
C ASN A 141 -12.12 4.07 1.18
N ILE A 142 -12.66 3.42 0.15
CA ILE A 142 -13.44 3.99 -0.95
C ILE A 142 -14.46 2.95 -1.44
N ASP A 143 -15.53 3.40 -2.10
CA ASP A 143 -16.63 2.53 -2.57
C ASP A 143 -16.29 1.70 -3.83
N VAL A 144 -15.05 1.79 -4.31
CA VAL A 144 -14.55 1.03 -5.47
C VAL A 144 -13.48 0.04 -5.02
N PRO A 145 -13.38 -1.13 -5.64
CA PRO A 145 -12.31 -2.07 -5.30
C PRO A 145 -10.93 -1.45 -5.48
N ASP A 146 -10.13 -1.49 -4.41
CA ASP A 146 -8.76 -0.99 -4.36
C ASP A 146 -7.90 -1.88 -3.47
N TYR A 147 -7.60 -3.08 -3.97
CA TYR A 147 -7.15 -4.17 -3.10
C TYR A 147 -5.80 -3.94 -2.44
N MET A 148 -4.94 -3.10 -3.03
CA MET A 148 -3.63 -2.76 -2.49
C MET A 148 -3.71 -1.79 -1.30
N HIS A 149 -4.78 -0.99 -1.23
CA HIS A 149 -4.79 0.25 -0.48
C HIS A 149 -5.19 0.09 0.99
N PHE A 150 -4.32 0.58 1.86
CA PHE A 150 -4.61 0.81 3.27
C PHE A 150 -4.29 2.24 3.67
N ASP A 151 -5.14 2.86 4.48
CA ASP A 151 -4.93 4.20 5.01
C ASP A 151 -5.46 4.36 6.43
N THR A 152 -5.19 5.52 7.02
CA THR A 152 -5.61 5.85 8.39
C THR A 152 -6.91 6.67 8.47
N GLY A 153 -7.61 6.90 7.35
CA GLY A 153 -8.81 7.71 7.24
C GLY A 153 -8.74 8.78 6.15
N TYR A 154 -9.91 9.10 5.58
CA TYR A 154 -10.13 10.21 4.63
C TYR A 154 -11.20 11.16 5.20
N PRO A 155 -10.98 12.50 5.20
CA PRO A 155 -9.72 13.18 4.85
C PRO A 155 -8.57 12.79 5.81
N SER A 156 -7.34 12.90 5.33
CA SER A 156 -6.15 12.49 6.10
C SER A 156 -5.91 13.41 7.29
N GLU A 157 -5.93 12.83 8.49
CA GLU A 157 -5.68 13.51 9.76
C GLU A 157 -4.51 12.88 10.52
N PRO A 158 -3.90 13.58 11.50
CA PRO A 158 -2.85 13.01 12.33
C PRO A 158 -3.24 11.69 12.98
N PHE A 159 -2.43 10.67 12.73
CA PHE A 159 -2.73 9.32 13.19
C PHE A 159 -2.54 9.22 14.70
N ARG A 160 -3.59 8.78 15.39
CA ARG A 160 -3.55 8.42 16.81
C ARG A 160 -3.88 6.94 16.90
N SER A 161 -2.87 6.12 17.20
CA SER A 161 -3.10 4.69 17.41
C SER A 161 -4.18 4.53 18.48
N ARG A 162 -5.26 3.81 18.16
CA ARG A 162 -6.23 3.44 19.17
C ARG A 162 -5.57 2.44 20.14
N PRO A 163 -5.74 2.61 21.47
CA PRO A 163 -5.18 1.70 22.45
C PRO A 163 -5.71 0.27 22.29
#